data_AF-J0DEA3-F1
#
_entry.id   AF-J0DEA3-F1
#
_cell.length_a   1.000
_cell.length_b   1.000
_cell.length_c   1.000
_cell.angle_alpha   90.00
_cell.angle_beta   90.00
_cell.angle_gamma   90.00
#
_symmetry.space_group_name_H-M   'P 1'
#
loop_
_entity.id
_entity.type
_entity.pdbx_description
1 polymer ?
#
loop_
_entity_poly.entity_id
_entity_poly.type
_entity_poly.pdbx_seq_one_letter_code
_entity_poly.pdbx_strand_id
1 'polypeptide(L)'
;MDSSDYANIRSQSQFDSAYADISRELRARRDALEEQRSAVISEYSRMEEKWLEANSCVADTVRFVNELAAEGLIDEYFSGEAGLLESQRCAAFSELDDMAYARDCALREIDETYEAFERESIHRIHELDEAYGRFRKERYKGRR
;
A
#
# COMPACT_ATOMS: atom_id res chain seq x y z
N MET A 1 14.00 -28.17 -19.93
CA MET A 1 14.60 -28.95 -18.83
C MET A 1 14.26 -28.20 -17.57
N ASP A 2 13.21 -28.62 -16.86
CA ASP A 2 12.88 -28.10 -15.52
C ASP A 2 13.91 -28.65 -14.54
N SER A 3 15.03 -27.94 -14.43
CA SER A 3 15.93 -28.12 -13.30
C SER A 3 15.29 -27.41 -12.12
N SER A 4 14.38 -28.09 -11.42
CA SER A 4 13.85 -27.60 -10.13
C SER A 4 15.02 -27.18 -9.24
N ASP A 5 14.96 -25.98 -8.66
CA ASP A 5 16.01 -25.43 -7.78
C ASP A 5 16.34 -26.37 -6.60
N TYR A 6 15.40 -27.26 -6.27
CA TYR A 6 15.51 -28.24 -5.19
C TYR A 6 16.03 -29.61 -5.62
N ALA A 7 16.37 -29.81 -6.91
CA ALA A 7 16.88 -31.08 -7.44
C ALA A 7 18.21 -31.54 -6.82
N ASN A 8 18.98 -30.62 -6.24
CA ASN A 8 20.28 -30.91 -5.64
C ASN A 8 20.23 -31.16 -4.12
N ILE A 9 19.06 -31.11 -3.49
CA ILE A 9 18.91 -31.38 -2.06
C ILE A 9 19.11 -32.88 -1.78
N ARG A 10 19.96 -33.21 -0.79
CA ARG A 10 20.36 -34.61 -0.49
C ARG A 10 20.11 -35.05 0.95
N SER A 11 19.53 -34.20 1.79
CA SER A 11 19.32 -34.50 3.21
C SER A 11 18.06 -33.85 3.75
N GLN A 12 17.49 -34.45 4.80
CA GLN A 12 16.32 -33.92 5.51
C GLN A 12 16.58 -32.50 6.02
N SER A 13 17.75 -32.25 6.63
CA SER A 13 18.11 -30.93 7.16
C SER A 13 18.16 -29.84 6.10
N GLN A 14 18.53 -30.18 4.86
CA GLN A 14 18.51 -29.22 3.75
C GLN A 14 17.07 -28.91 3.29
N PHE A 15 16.16 -29.88 3.31
CA PHE A 15 14.74 -29.61 3.09
C PHE A 15 14.17 -28.72 4.20
N ASP A 16 14.43 -29.05 5.47
CA ASP A 16 13.97 -28.26 6.61
C ASP A 16 14.48 -26.81 6.55
N SER A 17 15.74 -26.61 6.14
CA SER A 17 16.30 -25.29 5.89
C SER A 17 15.58 -24.56 4.77
N ALA A 18 15.33 -25.22 3.64
CA ALA A 18 14.66 -24.61 2.49
C ALA A 18 13.22 -24.15 2.84
N TYR A 19 12.45 -24.96 3.58
CA TYR A 19 11.13 -24.53 4.07
C TYR A 19 11.23 -23.32 5.02
N ALA A 20 12.21 -23.34 5.92
CA ALA A 20 12.44 -22.25 6.86
C ALA A 20 12.86 -20.96 6.15
N ASP A 21 13.67 -21.06 5.10
CA ASP A 21 14.12 -19.92 4.30
C ASP A 21 12.96 -19.30 3.51
N ILE A 22 12.13 -20.12 2.83
CA ILE A 22 10.91 -19.64 2.16
C ILE A 22 9.99 -18.94 3.17
N SER A 23 9.76 -19.54 4.34
CA SER A 23 8.90 -18.96 5.38
C SER A 23 9.45 -17.64 5.94
N ARG A 24 10.78 -17.53 6.08
CA ARG A 24 11.46 -16.31 6.55
C ARG A 24 11.34 -15.20 5.50
N GLU A 25 11.59 -15.53 4.24
CA GLU A 25 11.47 -14.62 3.11
C GLU A 25 10.04 -14.09 2.96
N LEU A 26 9.05 -14.97 3.00
CA LEU A 26 7.63 -14.64 2.99
C LEU A 26 7.27 -13.62 4.08
N ARG A 27 7.70 -13.88 5.31
CA ARG A 27 7.45 -12.98 6.44
C ARG A 27 8.10 -11.62 6.21
N ALA A 28 9.38 -11.60 5.83
CA ALA A 28 10.10 -10.35 5.61
C ALA A 28 9.46 -9.49 4.49
N ARG A 29 9.05 -10.12 3.39
CA ARG A 29 8.36 -9.43 2.28
C ARG A 29 7.00 -8.89 2.71
N ARG A 30 6.20 -9.68 3.45
CA ARG A 30 4.92 -9.21 4.00
C ARG A 30 5.10 -8.03 4.94
N ASP A 31 6.02 -8.13 5.89
CA ASP A 31 6.23 -7.09 6.89
C ASP A 31 6.67 -5.77 6.21
N ALA A 32 7.49 -5.85 5.15
CA ALA A 32 7.86 -4.68 4.33
C ALA A 32 6.66 -4.05 3.58
N LEU A 33 5.76 -4.87 3.05
CA LEU A 33 4.55 -4.37 2.39
C LEU A 33 3.54 -3.79 3.38
N GLU A 34 3.43 -4.36 4.58
CA GLU A 34 2.63 -3.80 5.66
C GLU A 34 3.17 -2.43 6.10
N GLU A 35 4.50 -2.27 6.19
CA GLU A 35 5.15 -1.00 6.46
C GLU A 35 4.86 0.03 5.35
N GLN A 36 5.00 -0.38 4.08
CA GLN A 36 4.69 0.47 2.93
C GLN A 36 3.21 0.90 2.91
N ARG A 37 2.30 -0.03 3.17
CA ARG A 37 0.86 0.24 3.28
C ARG A 37 0.57 1.24 4.40
N SER A 38 1.20 1.04 5.55
CA SER A 38 1.07 1.96 6.69
C SER A 38 1.58 3.36 6.35
N ALA A 39 2.69 3.47 5.62
CA ALA A 39 3.24 4.75 5.19
C ALA A 39 2.29 5.49 4.24
N VAL A 40 1.75 4.80 3.23
CA VAL A 40 0.78 5.36 2.27
C VAL A 40 -0.47 5.89 2.99
N ILE A 41 -1.03 5.08 3.91
CA ILE A 41 -2.22 5.49 4.68
C ILE A 41 -1.90 6.70 5.57
N SER A 42 -0.77 6.67 6.27
CA SER A 42 -0.39 7.75 7.20
C SER A 42 -0.14 9.08 6.47
N GLU A 43 0.49 9.03 5.30
CA GLU A 43 0.73 10.22 4.49
C GLU A 43 -0.58 10.86 4.02
N TYR A 44 -1.51 10.04 3.52
CA TYR A 44 -2.82 10.51 3.10
C TYR A 44 -3.62 11.10 4.26
N SER A 45 -3.73 10.39 5.39
CA SER A 45 -4.46 10.87 6.56
C SER A 45 -3.91 12.19 7.10
N ARG A 46 -2.58 12.37 7.10
CA ARG A 46 -1.96 13.64 7.50
C ARG A 46 -2.33 14.79 6.57
N MET A 47 -2.47 14.51 5.27
CA MET A 47 -2.87 15.55 4.30
C MET A 47 -4.36 15.88 4.43
N GLU A 48 -5.21 14.85 4.55
CA GLU A 48 -6.65 14.99 4.73
C GLU A 48 -6.98 15.83 5.97
N GLU A 49 -6.32 15.57 7.11
CA GLU A 49 -6.51 16.34 8.34
C GLU A 49 -6.17 17.82 8.17
N LYS A 50 -4.98 18.12 7.62
CA LYS A 50 -4.57 19.52 7.33
C LYS A 50 -5.54 20.23 6.41
N TRP A 51 -6.08 19.49 5.45
CA TRP A 51 -6.97 20.03 4.45
C TRP A 51 -8.36 20.30 5.03
N LEU A 52 -8.90 19.40 5.85
CA LEU A 52 -10.15 19.60 6.58
C LEU A 52 -10.10 20.84 7.49
N GLU A 53 -8.98 21.06 8.17
CA GLU A 53 -8.76 22.24 9.00
C GLU A 53 -8.74 23.54 8.17
N ALA A 54 -7.96 23.55 7.08
CA ALA A 54 -7.88 24.70 6.18
C ALA A 54 -9.24 25.02 5.53
N ASN A 55 -9.98 24.01 5.09
CA ASN A 55 -11.28 24.15 4.46
C ASN A 55 -12.31 24.76 5.41
N SER A 56 -12.35 24.31 6.67
CA SER A 56 -13.25 24.90 7.67
C SER A 56 -12.96 26.39 7.87
N CYS A 57 -11.68 26.75 8.02
CA CYS A 57 -11.26 28.14 8.20
C CYS A 57 -11.63 29.03 7.00
N VAL A 58 -11.38 28.55 5.78
CA VAL A 58 -11.74 29.28 4.55
C VAL A 58 -13.26 29.41 4.42
N ALA A 59 -14.01 28.33 4.66
CA ALA A 59 -15.48 28.35 4.59
C ALA A 59 -16.09 29.39 5.55
N ASP A 60 -15.60 29.44 6.79
CA ASP A 60 -16.05 30.43 7.77
C ASP A 60 -15.64 31.85 7.40
N THR A 61 -14.44 32.05 6.86
CA THR A 61 -13.96 33.35 6.41
C THR A 61 -14.78 33.89 5.24
N VAL A 62 -15.03 33.06 4.23
CA VAL A 62 -15.85 33.43 3.07
C VAL A 62 -17.28 33.76 3.50
N ARG A 63 -17.86 32.95 4.41
CA ARG A 63 -19.19 33.22 4.98
C ARG A 63 -19.23 34.56 5.71
N PHE A 64 -18.25 34.82 6.59
CA PHE A 64 -18.15 36.05 7.35
C PHE A 64 -18.01 37.29 6.45
N VAL A 65 -17.15 37.23 5.42
CA VAL A 65 -16.99 38.32 4.45
C VAL A 65 -18.29 38.57 3.69
N ASN A 66 -18.97 37.52 3.25
CA ASN A 66 -20.25 37.66 2.54
C ASN A 66 -21.35 38.27 3.43
N GLU A 67 -21.40 37.92 4.71
CA GLU A 67 -22.31 38.52 5.70
C GLU A 67 -22.03 40.03 5.87
N LEU A 68 -20.77 40.42 6.06
CA LEU A 68 -20.39 41.83 6.17
C LEU A 68 -20.65 42.63 4.90
N ALA A 69 -20.44 42.03 3.72
CA ALA A 69 -20.71 42.66 2.43
C ALA A 69 -22.21 42.90 2.24
N ALA A 70 -23.06 41.95 2.64
CA ALA A 70 -24.52 42.08 2.59
C ALA A 70 -25.04 43.21 3.50
N GLU A 71 -24.36 43.47 4.61
CA GLU A 71 -24.65 44.59 5.52
C GLU A 71 -24.04 45.93 5.06
N GLY A 72 -23.27 45.94 3.97
CA GLY A 72 -22.58 47.13 3.46
C GLY A 72 -21.46 47.64 4.38
N LEU A 73 -20.90 46.77 5.22
CA LEU A 73 -19.85 47.11 6.20
C LEU A 73 -18.43 47.02 5.63
N ILE A 74 -18.27 46.40 4.46
CA ILE A 74 -17.00 46.24 3.76
C ILE A 74 -17.15 46.56 2.28
N ASP A 75 -16.04 46.90 1.63
CA ASP A 75 -15.99 47.25 0.22
C ASP A 75 -15.76 46.02 -0.68
N GLU A 76 -15.97 46.24 -1.98
CA GLU A 76 -15.96 45.22 -3.03
C GLU A 76 -14.62 44.47 -3.14
N TYR A 77 -13.53 45.08 -2.63
CA TYR A 77 -12.21 44.46 -2.55
C TYR A 77 -12.24 43.17 -1.72
N PHE A 78 -12.82 43.19 -0.52
CA PHE A 78 -12.86 42.01 0.35
C PHE A 78 -13.75 40.90 -0.23
N SER A 79 -14.84 41.25 -0.92
CA SER A 79 -15.67 40.29 -1.65
C SER A 79 -14.88 39.60 -2.76
N GLY A 80 -13.99 40.33 -3.45
CA GLY A 80 -13.07 39.78 -4.44
C GLY A 80 -12.07 38.79 -3.83
N GLU A 81 -11.45 39.15 -2.70
CA GLU A 81 -10.52 38.28 -1.98
C GLU A 81 -11.21 37.00 -1.44
N ALA A 82 -12.44 37.10 -0.94
CA ALA A 82 -13.22 35.93 -0.55
C ALA A 82 -13.53 35.02 -1.74
N GLY A 83 -13.85 35.57 -2.92
CA GLY A 83 -14.00 34.80 -4.16
C GLY A 83 -12.71 34.10 -4.60
N LEU A 84 -11.56 34.73 -4.38
CA LEU A 84 -10.25 34.13 -4.65
C LEU A 84 -9.95 32.98 -3.68
N LEU A 85 -10.20 33.17 -2.38
CA LEU A 85 -10.06 32.12 -1.37
C LEU A 85 -10.95 30.91 -1.66
N GLU A 86 -12.19 31.14 -2.08
CA GLU A 86 -13.13 30.10 -2.50
C GLU A 86 -12.61 29.34 -3.74
N SER A 87 -12.00 30.05 -4.69
CA SER A 87 -11.38 29.43 -5.87
C SER A 87 -10.16 28.58 -5.51
N GLN A 88 -9.32 29.05 -4.59
CA GLN A 88 -8.17 28.31 -4.07
C GLN A 88 -8.62 27.05 -3.32
N ARG A 89 -9.71 27.14 -2.54
CA ARG A 89 -10.33 26.00 -1.87
C ARG A 89 -10.78 24.92 -2.85
N CYS A 90 -11.45 25.32 -3.93
CA CYS A 90 -11.83 24.40 -5.01
C CYS A 90 -10.63 23.74 -5.69
N ALA A 91 -9.55 24.49 -5.96
CA ALA A 91 -8.33 23.93 -6.53
C ALA A 91 -7.69 22.89 -5.59
N ALA A 92 -7.65 23.18 -4.30
CA ALA A 92 -7.10 22.27 -3.30
C ALA A 92 -7.95 20.99 -3.14
N PHE A 93 -9.27 21.04 -3.36
CA PHE A 93 -10.12 19.84 -3.39
C PHE A 93 -9.75 18.93 -4.56
N SER A 94 -9.50 19.49 -5.76
CA SER A 94 -9.05 18.70 -6.91
C SER A 94 -7.71 18.01 -6.63
N GLU A 95 -6.78 18.68 -5.96
CA GLU A 95 -5.50 18.07 -5.55
C GLU A 95 -5.70 16.93 -4.54
N LEU A 96 -6.64 17.05 -3.60
CA LEU A 96 -6.99 15.96 -2.70
C LEU A 96 -7.59 14.76 -3.43
N ASP A 97 -8.44 14.99 -4.43
CA ASP A 97 -9.03 13.93 -5.23
C ASP A 97 -7.93 13.20 -6.02
N ASP A 98 -7.00 13.93 -6.62
CA ASP A 98 -5.83 13.36 -7.31
C ASP A 98 -4.97 12.53 -6.34
N MET A 99 -4.77 13.01 -5.10
CA MET A 99 -4.07 12.27 -4.06
C MET A 99 -4.83 11.04 -3.58
N ALA A 100 -6.15 11.10 -3.47
CA ALA A 100 -6.99 9.96 -3.12
C ALA A 100 -6.88 8.87 -4.18
N TYR A 101 -6.90 9.27 -5.45
CA TYR A 101 -6.67 8.37 -6.57
C TYR A 101 -5.26 7.77 -6.54
N ALA A 102 -4.23 8.56 -6.24
CA ALA A 102 -2.85 8.08 -6.10
C ALA A 102 -2.70 7.09 -4.94
N ARG A 103 -3.35 7.36 -3.79
CA ARG A 103 -3.42 6.43 -2.65
C ARG A 103 -4.04 5.11 -3.06
N ASP A 104 -5.17 5.14 -3.74
CA ASP A 104 -5.88 3.93 -4.15
C ASP A 104 -5.08 3.12 -5.17
N CYS A 105 -4.41 3.80 -6.11
CA CYS A 105 -3.46 3.15 -7.01
C CYS A 105 -2.32 2.47 -6.24
N ALA A 106 -1.68 3.16 -5.30
CA ALA A 106 -0.57 2.62 -4.53
C ALA A 106 -0.99 1.42 -3.65
N LEU A 107 -2.16 1.50 -3.01
CA LEU A 107 -2.70 0.39 -2.21
C LEU A 107 -2.99 -0.84 -3.08
N ARG A 108 -3.55 -0.63 -4.27
CA ARG A 108 -3.78 -1.71 -5.23
C ARG A 108 -2.46 -2.34 -5.70
N GLU A 109 -1.43 -1.54 -5.99
CA GLU A 109 -0.11 -2.06 -6.37
C GLU A 109 0.52 -2.90 -5.25
N ILE A 110 0.33 -2.50 -3.99
CA ILE A 110 0.76 -3.28 -2.82
C ILE A 110 0.01 -4.63 -2.77
N ASP A 111 -1.31 -4.63 -2.96
CA ASP A 111 -2.12 -5.85 -2.96
C ASP A 111 -1.72 -6.79 -4.13
N GLU A 112 -1.53 -6.24 -5.33
CA GLU A 112 -1.06 -7.00 -6.51
C GLU A 112 0.32 -7.62 -6.27
N THR A 113 1.22 -6.85 -5.65
CA THR A 113 2.55 -7.34 -5.25
C THR A 113 2.42 -8.44 -4.21
N TYR A 114 1.48 -8.30 -3.27
CA TYR A 114 1.23 -9.29 -2.23
C TYR A 114 0.83 -10.63 -2.83
N GLU A 115 -0.19 -10.62 -3.68
CA GLU A 115 -0.67 -11.82 -4.35
C GLU A 115 0.40 -12.47 -5.24
N ALA A 116 1.22 -11.67 -5.92
CA ALA A 116 2.28 -12.17 -6.79
C ALA A 116 3.31 -12.98 -6.01
N PHE A 117 3.79 -12.47 -4.86
CA PHE A 117 4.77 -13.21 -4.06
C PHE A 117 4.14 -14.40 -3.34
N GLU A 118 2.87 -14.33 -2.94
CA GLU A 118 2.17 -15.45 -2.30
C GLU A 118 2.05 -16.62 -3.29
N ARG A 119 1.65 -16.32 -4.53
CA ARG A 119 1.62 -17.30 -5.64
C ARG A 119 3.01 -17.90 -5.91
N GLU A 120 4.05 -17.06 -5.97
CA GLU A 120 5.44 -17.51 -6.13
C GLU A 120 5.85 -18.47 -5.02
N SER A 121 5.50 -18.15 -3.77
CA SER A 121 5.91 -18.92 -2.61
C SER A 121 5.17 -20.25 -2.50
N ILE A 122 3.87 -20.27 -2.82
CA ILE A 122 3.09 -21.51 -2.95
C ILE A 122 3.72 -22.42 -4.02
N HIS A 123 4.09 -21.85 -5.16
CA HIS A 123 4.75 -22.61 -6.23
C HIS A 123 6.08 -23.21 -5.75
N ARG A 124 6.93 -22.42 -5.10
CA ARG A 124 8.21 -22.89 -4.52
C ARG A 124 8.02 -23.98 -3.47
N ILE A 125 7.00 -23.87 -2.61
CA ILE A 125 6.66 -24.92 -1.62
C ILE A 125 6.24 -26.21 -2.34
N HIS A 126 5.41 -26.12 -3.38
CA HIS A 126 5.01 -27.30 -4.15
C HIS A 126 6.20 -28.01 -4.82
N GLU A 127 7.12 -27.26 -5.43
CA GLU A 127 8.33 -27.86 -6.00
C GLU A 127 9.19 -28.55 -4.95
N LEU A 128 9.30 -27.95 -3.76
CA LEU A 128 10.03 -28.49 -2.63
C LEU A 128 9.38 -29.77 -2.10
N ASP A 129 8.04 -29.81 -2.01
CA ASP A 129 7.25 -30.99 -1.64
C ASP A 129 7.46 -32.15 -2.62
N GLU A 130 7.47 -31.86 -3.92
CA GLU A 130 7.74 -32.88 -4.95
C GLU A 130 9.16 -33.44 -4.83
N ALA A 131 10.16 -32.58 -4.65
CA ALA A 131 11.55 -32.97 -4.43
C ALA A 131 11.69 -33.82 -3.16
N TYR A 132 11.01 -33.42 -2.08
CA TYR A 132 10.98 -34.17 -0.83
C TYR A 132 10.36 -35.56 -0.99
N GLY A 133 9.25 -35.64 -1.75
CA GLY A 133 8.60 -36.90 -2.10
C GLY A 133 9.51 -37.85 -2.88
N ARG A 134 10.30 -37.33 -3.83
CA ARG A 134 11.32 -38.09 -4.58
C ARG A 134 12.42 -38.62 -3.66
N PHE A 135 13.01 -37.73 -2.83
CA PHE A 135 14.04 -38.08 -1.86
C PHE A 135 13.58 -39.19 -0.90
N ARG A 136 12.36 -39.08 -0.36
CA ARG A 136 11.78 -40.13 0.50
C ARG A 136 11.68 -41.47 -0.22
N LYS A 137 11.14 -41.48 -1.45
CA LYS A 137 10.96 -42.73 -2.23
C LYS A 137 12.30 -43.44 -2.47
N GLU A 138 13.36 -42.71 -2.78
CA GLU A 138 14.71 -43.28 -2.98
C GLU A 138 15.28 -43.85 -1.69
N ARG A 139 15.16 -43.12 -0.57
CA ARG A 139 15.63 -43.57 0.74
C ARG A 139 14.97 -44.88 1.20
N TYR A 140 13.69 -45.10 0.87
CA TYR A 140 12.97 -46.33 1.22
C TYR A 140 13.18 -47.48 0.23
N LYS A 141 13.64 -47.24 -1.01
CA LYS A 141 14.01 -48.30 -1.97
C LYS A 141 15.30 -49.04 -1.58
N GLY A 142 16.23 -48.39 -0.87
CA GLY A 142 17.48 -49.00 -0.42
C GLY A 142 17.42 -49.81 0.89
N ARG A 143 16.21 -50.09 1.42
CA ARG A 143 15.99 -50.82 2.69
C ARG A 143 15.34 -52.20 2.52
N ARG A 144 15.43 -52.82 1.34
CA ARG A 144 14.99 -54.22 1.12
C ARG A 144 16.18 -55.16 1.02
#